data_AF-A0A8T4TYC9-F1
#
_entry.id   AF-A0A8T4TYC9-F1
#
_cell.length_a   1.000
_cell.length_b   1.000
_cell.length_c   1.000
_cell.angle_alpha   90.00
_cell.angle_beta   90.00
_cell.angle_gamma   90.00
#
_symmetry.space_group_name_H-M   'P 1'
#
loop_
_entity.id
_entity.type
_entity.pdbx_description
1 polymer ?
#
loop_
_entity_poly.entity_id
_entity_poly.type
_entity_poly.pdbx_seq_one_letter_code
_entity_poly.pdbx_strand_id
1 'polypeptide(L)'
;MFLKSRERVKKFYELVDKANEEIKNEKYDDAIGLYSLINQAYESIPKNMQSEEIAQKLDKLNRELILYLKIKEVHNLIANKNFSKVDDIINYMRLIINKLKEQQPMPISLIKFGEEKCRYYENLNRIESEKELFNKKYEKIREIIRKGDKKRAMLLFEDLKLRFKDIEKYGKALDLFEKLEAVRKKVESAEPFKHKAQEYYEHVDIEK
;
A
#
# COMPACT_ATOMS: atom_id res chain seq x y z
N MET A 1 50.03 -15.17 -3.90
CA MET A 1 48.80 -14.59 -4.51
C MET A 1 47.53 -15.30 -4.02
N PHE A 2 47.48 -16.64 -4.01
CA PHE A 2 46.32 -17.43 -3.58
C PHE A 2 45.82 -17.20 -2.14
N LEU A 3 46.71 -16.97 -1.17
CA LEU A 3 46.34 -16.70 0.24
C LEU A 3 45.51 -15.42 0.39
N LYS A 4 45.94 -14.32 -0.25
CA LYS A 4 45.20 -13.04 -0.23
C LYS A 4 43.81 -13.16 -0.87
N SER A 5 43.64 -14.01 -1.88
CA SER A 5 42.33 -14.20 -2.51
C SER A 5 41.37 -15.01 -1.63
N ARG A 6 41.87 -16.00 -0.88
CA ARG A 6 41.05 -16.74 0.10
C ARG A 6 40.60 -15.86 1.27
N GLU A 7 41.46 -14.96 1.74
CA GLU A 7 41.11 -13.99 2.78
C GLU A 7 39.96 -13.06 2.35
N ARG A 8 39.93 -12.65 1.08
CA ARG A 8 38.83 -11.82 0.53
C ARG A 8 37.49 -12.55 0.52
N VAL A 9 37.49 -13.82 0.10
CA VAL A 9 36.29 -14.67 0.14
C VAL A 9 35.81 -14.86 1.58
N LYS A 10 36.74 -15.13 2.51
CA LYS A 10 36.41 -15.25 3.93
C LYS A 10 35.78 -13.97 4.49
N LYS A 11 36.38 -12.81 4.20
CA LYS A 11 35.85 -11.50 4.63
C LYS A 11 34.45 -11.23 4.08
N PHE A 12 34.17 -11.60 2.83
CA PHE A 12 32.82 -11.52 2.27
C PHE A 12 31.82 -12.35 3.07
N TYR A 13 32.15 -13.61 3.36
CA TYR A 13 31.28 -14.48 4.16
C TYR A 13 31.06 -13.93 5.57
N GLU A 14 32.11 -13.47 6.25
CA GLU A 14 32.01 -12.87 7.59
C GLU A 14 31.05 -11.66 7.60
N LEU A 15 31.08 -10.81 6.56
CA LEU A 15 30.18 -9.67 6.44
C LEU A 15 28.74 -10.08 6.12
N VAL A 16 28.55 -11.06 5.24
CA VAL A 16 27.22 -11.61 4.91
C VAL A 16 26.59 -12.28 6.12
N ASP A 17 27.35 -13.07 6.87
CA ASP A 17 26.86 -13.74 8.08
C ASP A 17 26.48 -12.72 9.15
N LYS A 18 27.30 -11.66 9.32
CA LYS A 18 26.96 -10.55 10.21
C LYS A 18 25.67 -9.86 9.79
N ALA A 19 25.49 -9.55 8.50
CA ALA A 19 24.25 -8.93 8.03
C ALA A 19 23.02 -9.83 8.23
N ASN A 20 23.15 -11.14 7.98
CA ASN A 20 22.10 -12.10 8.25
C ASN A 20 21.75 -12.19 9.75
N GLU A 21 22.74 -12.06 10.63
CA GLU A 21 22.52 -12.01 12.08
C GLU A 21 21.73 -10.75 12.49
N GLU A 22 22.09 -9.58 11.95
CA GLU A 22 21.33 -8.35 12.19
C GLU A 22 19.88 -8.48 11.67
N ILE A 23 19.68 -9.05 10.48
CA ILE A 23 18.34 -9.34 9.93
C ILE A 23 17.54 -10.27 10.86
N LYS A 24 18.16 -11.36 11.34
CA LYS A 24 17.53 -12.30 12.28
C LYS A 24 17.11 -11.63 13.57
N ASN A 25 17.87 -10.63 14.02
CA ASN A 25 17.59 -9.82 15.20
C ASN A 25 16.69 -8.60 14.90
N GLU A 26 16.10 -8.54 13.70
CA GLU A 26 15.23 -7.45 13.23
C GLU A 26 15.91 -6.06 13.18
N LYS A 27 17.24 -6.02 13.18
CA LYS A 27 18.08 -4.82 13.09
C LYS A 27 18.42 -4.50 11.64
N TYR A 28 17.40 -4.27 10.83
CA TYR A 28 17.56 -4.11 9.38
C TYR A 28 18.36 -2.86 8.98
N ASP A 29 18.30 -1.78 9.76
CA ASP A 29 19.11 -0.57 9.49
C ASP A 29 20.61 -0.84 9.70
N ASP A 30 20.97 -1.64 10.71
CA ASP A 30 22.35 -2.10 10.93
C ASP A 30 22.80 -3.02 9.78
N ALA A 31 21.93 -3.92 9.32
CA ALA A 31 22.18 -4.77 8.17
C ALA A 31 22.38 -3.97 6.87
N ILE A 32 21.58 -2.91 6.65
CA ILE A 32 21.76 -1.97 5.52
C ILE A 32 23.11 -1.27 5.62
N GLY A 33 23.54 -0.89 6.82
CA GLY A 33 24.86 -0.26 7.03
C GLY A 33 26.02 -1.13 6.53
N LEU A 34 25.88 -2.46 6.61
CA LEU A 34 26.89 -3.42 6.12
C LEU A 34 26.88 -3.59 4.60
N TYR A 35 25.84 -3.16 3.90
CA TYR A 35 25.66 -3.39 2.46
C TYR A 35 26.82 -2.88 1.61
N SER A 36 27.28 -1.65 1.88
CA SER A 36 28.40 -1.05 1.16
C SER A 36 29.69 -1.85 1.33
N LEU A 37 29.96 -2.35 2.55
CA LEU A 37 31.12 -3.16 2.87
C LEU A 37 31.06 -4.53 2.20
N ILE A 38 29.86 -5.12 2.11
CA ILE A 38 29.64 -6.41 1.45
C ILE A 38 29.89 -6.31 -0.05
N ASN A 39 29.37 -5.26 -0.71
CA ASN A 39 29.62 -5.04 -2.14
C ASN A 39 31.11 -4.80 -2.42
N GLN A 40 31.78 -3.98 -1.61
CA GLN A 40 33.23 -3.79 -1.73
C GLN A 40 33.99 -5.11 -1.54
N ALA A 41 33.59 -5.94 -0.57
CA ALA A 41 34.18 -7.24 -0.35
C ALA A 41 33.97 -8.16 -1.56
N TYR A 42 32.76 -8.21 -2.12
CA TYR A 42 32.43 -9.00 -3.32
C TYR A 42 33.23 -8.56 -4.55
N GLU A 43 33.30 -7.26 -4.84
CA GLU A 43 34.05 -6.69 -5.95
C GLU A 43 35.56 -6.95 -5.83
N SER A 44 36.07 -7.10 -4.61
CA SER A 44 37.47 -7.43 -4.37
C SER A 44 37.82 -8.90 -4.69
N ILE A 45 36.83 -9.80 -4.76
CA ILE A 45 37.04 -11.21 -5.07
C ILE A 45 37.38 -11.36 -6.56
N PRO A 46 38.48 -12.05 -6.91
CA PRO A 46 38.80 -12.33 -8.30
C PRO A 46 37.64 -13.01 -9.04
N LYS A 47 37.37 -12.62 -10.29
CA LYS A 47 36.21 -13.16 -11.07
C LYS A 47 36.16 -14.69 -11.14
N ASN A 48 37.31 -15.35 -11.22
CA ASN A 48 37.40 -16.82 -11.24
C ASN A 48 37.09 -17.48 -9.88
N MET A 49 36.93 -16.70 -8.81
CA MET A 49 36.55 -17.14 -7.48
C MET A 49 35.16 -16.65 -7.05
N GLN A 50 34.49 -15.83 -7.88
CA GLN A 50 33.09 -15.46 -7.68
C GLN A 50 32.22 -16.65 -8.11
N SER A 51 32.14 -17.65 -7.23
CA SER A 51 31.29 -18.81 -7.47
C SER A 51 29.82 -18.40 -7.52
N GLU A 52 29.02 -19.25 -8.16
CA GLU A 52 27.57 -19.07 -8.17
C GLU A 52 26.97 -19.03 -6.76
N GLU A 53 27.54 -19.78 -5.81
CA GLU A 53 27.14 -19.73 -4.40
C GLU A 53 27.33 -18.33 -3.79
N ILE A 54 28.47 -17.67 -4.04
CA ILE A 54 28.76 -16.31 -3.54
C ILE A 54 27.75 -15.33 -4.15
N ALA A 55 27.49 -15.44 -5.45
CA ALA A 55 26.53 -14.60 -6.15
C ALA A 55 25.10 -14.81 -5.62
N GLN A 56 24.69 -16.06 -5.37
CA GLN A 56 23.37 -16.40 -4.81
C GLN A 56 23.19 -15.86 -3.39
N LYS A 57 24.22 -15.94 -2.54
CA LYS A 57 24.17 -15.37 -1.19
C LYS A 57 24.05 -13.86 -1.20
N LEU A 58 24.78 -13.18 -2.09
CA LEU A 58 24.65 -11.75 -2.27
C LEU A 58 23.27 -11.37 -2.81
N ASP A 59 22.77 -12.06 -3.84
CA ASP A 59 21.44 -11.81 -4.41
C ASP A 59 20.33 -11.99 -3.38
N LYS A 60 20.40 -13.06 -2.56
CA LYS A 60 19.48 -13.28 -1.44
C LYS A 60 19.50 -12.12 -0.47
N LEU A 61 20.68 -11.77 0.06
CA LEU A 61 20.81 -10.67 1.02
C LEU A 61 20.29 -9.35 0.44
N ASN A 62 20.62 -9.06 -0.82
CA ASN A 62 20.15 -7.87 -1.51
C ASN A 62 18.61 -7.82 -1.57
N ARG A 63 17.96 -8.93 -1.90
CA ARG A 63 16.49 -9.01 -1.93
C ARG A 63 15.86 -8.78 -0.57
N GLU A 64 16.43 -9.36 0.48
CA GLU A 64 15.93 -9.18 1.85
C GLU A 64 16.00 -7.71 2.28
N LEU A 65 17.15 -7.06 2.04
CA LEU A 65 17.34 -5.64 2.37
C LEU A 65 16.47 -4.71 1.52
N ILE A 66 16.32 -4.99 0.21
CA ILE A 66 15.44 -4.20 -0.67
C ILE A 66 13.99 -4.32 -0.21
N LEU A 67 13.52 -5.52 0.16
CA LEU A 67 12.15 -5.69 0.66
C LEU A 67 11.90 -4.80 1.88
N TYR A 68 12.83 -4.79 2.84
CA TYR A 68 12.73 -3.92 4.01
C TYR A 68 12.73 -2.42 3.65
N LEU A 69 13.61 -1.98 2.75
CA LEU A 69 13.64 -0.60 2.28
C LEU A 69 12.33 -0.19 1.61
N LYS A 70 11.73 -1.08 0.82
CA LYS A 70 10.44 -0.83 0.17
C LYS A 70 9.28 -0.76 1.17
N ILE A 71 9.30 -1.57 2.22
CA ILE A 71 8.36 -1.44 3.34
C ILE A 71 8.47 -0.04 3.97
N LYS A 72 9.69 0.44 4.27
CA LYS A 72 9.92 1.80 4.80
C LYS A 72 9.44 2.89 3.83
N GLU A 73 9.70 2.72 2.54
CA GLU A 73 9.27 3.65 1.51
C GLU A 73 7.74 3.79 1.48
N VAL A 74 7.00 2.68 1.46
CA VAL A 74 5.52 2.70 1.51
C VAL A 74 5.01 3.31 2.79
N HIS A 75 5.62 2.96 3.93
CA HIS A 75 5.25 3.55 5.22
C HIS A 75 5.36 5.08 5.19
N ASN A 76 6.47 5.61 4.68
CA ASN A 76 6.71 7.04 4.58
C ASN A 76 5.74 7.71 3.59
N LEU A 77 5.45 7.07 2.45
CA LEU A 77 4.48 7.59 1.48
C LEU A 77 3.09 7.74 2.11
N ILE A 78 2.62 6.73 2.82
CA ILE A 78 1.33 6.74 3.50
C ILE A 78 1.31 7.78 4.62
N ALA A 79 2.36 7.87 5.44
CA ALA A 79 2.47 8.87 6.50
C ALA A 79 2.39 10.30 5.95
N ASN A 80 2.94 10.53 4.76
CA ASN A 80 2.90 11.82 4.06
C ASN A 80 1.68 11.98 3.13
N LYS A 81 0.70 11.07 3.19
CA LYS A 81 -0.52 11.06 2.35
C LYS A 81 -0.22 11.10 0.84
N ASN A 82 0.93 10.57 0.42
CA ASN A 82 1.31 10.46 -0.98
C ASN A 82 1.02 9.05 -1.49
N PHE A 83 -0.20 8.84 -1.97
CA PHE A 83 -0.69 7.52 -2.39
C PHE A 83 -0.32 7.15 -3.83
N SER A 84 0.16 8.12 -4.63
CA SER A 84 0.36 7.96 -6.08
C SER A 84 1.28 6.82 -6.50
N LYS A 85 2.21 6.41 -5.64
CA LYS A 85 3.22 5.37 -5.91
C LYS A 85 3.05 4.11 -5.05
N VAL A 86 2.06 4.09 -4.17
CA VAL A 86 1.93 3.03 -3.16
C VAL A 86 1.70 1.67 -3.82
N ASP A 87 0.79 1.59 -4.79
CA ASP A 87 0.48 0.34 -5.49
C ASP A 87 1.67 -0.21 -6.28
N ASP A 88 2.43 0.66 -6.97
CA ASP A 88 3.62 0.28 -7.72
C ASP A 88 4.67 -0.36 -6.80
N ILE A 89 4.90 0.24 -5.63
CA ILE A 89 5.89 -0.27 -4.68
C ILE A 89 5.41 -1.57 -4.05
N ILE A 90 4.12 -1.68 -3.70
CA ILE A 90 3.54 -2.92 -3.18
C ILE A 90 3.67 -4.06 -4.20
N ASN A 91 3.38 -3.79 -5.47
CA ASN A 91 3.55 -4.77 -6.54
C ASN A 91 5.02 -5.20 -6.67
N TYR A 92 5.96 -4.25 -6.57
CA TYR A 92 7.38 -4.58 -6.55
C TYR A 92 7.79 -5.41 -5.32
N MET A 93 7.25 -5.11 -4.14
CA MET A 93 7.45 -5.92 -2.93
C MET A 93 6.97 -7.37 -3.12
N ARG A 94 5.80 -7.57 -3.73
CA ARG A 94 5.28 -8.92 -4.05
C ARG A 94 6.20 -9.67 -5.00
N LEU A 95 6.77 -9.00 -6.01
CA LEU A 95 7.76 -9.61 -6.91
C LEU A 95 9.00 -10.07 -6.14
N ILE A 96 9.50 -9.27 -5.20
CA ILE A 96 10.64 -9.65 -4.36
C ILE A 96 10.28 -10.84 -3.46
N ILE A 97 9.11 -10.80 -2.81
CA ILE A 97 8.62 -11.89 -1.96
C ILE A 97 8.54 -13.21 -2.74
N ASN A 98 8.01 -13.20 -3.96
CA ASN A 98 7.93 -14.40 -4.79
C ASN A 98 9.32 -14.96 -5.11
N LYS A 99 10.29 -14.11 -5.44
CA LYS A 99 11.68 -14.53 -5.65
C LYS A 99 12.34 -15.08 -4.38
N LEU A 100 12.04 -14.51 -3.21
CA LEU A 100 12.55 -15.01 -1.93
C LEU A 100 11.97 -16.38 -1.57
N LYS A 101 10.74 -16.70 -2.00
CA LYS A 101 10.13 -18.04 -1.82
C LYS A 101 10.81 -19.13 -2.64
N GLU A 102 11.43 -18.77 -3.76
CA GLU A 102 12.16 -19.69 -4.64
C GLU A 102 13.58 -20.00 -4.11
N GLN A 103 14.10 -19.19 -3.17
CA GLN A 103 15.46 -19.31 -2.66
C GLN A 103 15.57 -20.29 -1.47
N GLN A 104 16.71 -20.99 -1.38
CA GLN A 104 17.03 -21.90 -0.28
C GLN A 104 18.28 -21.44 0.49
N PRO A 105 18.23 -21.37 1.84
CA PRO A 105 17.03 -21.55 2.67
C PRO A 105 16.09 -20.34 2.56
N MET A 106 14.78 -20.60 2.55
CA MET A 106 13.75 -19.56 2.45
C MET A 106 13.68 -18.71 3.74
N PRO A 107 13.69 -17.37 3.64
CA PRO A 107 13.56 -16.48 4.79
C PRO A 107 12.09 -16.32 5.24
N ILE A 108 11.55 -17.36 5.88
CA ILE A 108 10.11 -17.47 6.21
C ILE A 108 9.58 -16.27 7.01
N SER A 109 10.33 -15.81 8.03
CA SER A 109 9.89 -14.70 8.89
C SER A 109 9.74 -13.40 8.11
N LEU A 110 10.75 -13.06 7.30
CA LEU A 110 10.73 -11.85 6.48
C LEU A 110 9.65 -11.91 5.38
N ILE A 111 9.44 -13.07 4.77
CA ILE A 111 8.37 -13.27 3.78
C ILE A 111 7.01 -13.00 4.42
N LYS A 112 6.73 -13.62 5.58
CA LYS A 112 5.47 -13.40 6.31
C LYS A 112 5.27 -11.92 6.66
N PHE A 113 6.31 -11.29 7.20
CA PHE A 113 6.30 -9.86 7.52
C PHE A 113 6.01 -9.00 6.28
N GLY A 114 6.68 -9.27 5.16
CA GLY A 114 6.47 -8.57 3.90
C GLY A 114 5.04 -8.72 3.37
N GLU A 115 4.48 -9.94 3.41
CA GLU A 115 3.10 -10.20 2.98
C GLU A 115 2.06 -9.49 3.86
N GLU A 116 2.26 -9.49 5.17
CA GLU A 116 1.43 -8.74 6.11
C GLU A 116 1.47 -7.24 5.83
N LYS A 117 2.66 -6.69 5.54
CA LYS A 117 2.82 -5.28 5.17
C LYS A 117 2.17 -4.95 3.83
N CYS A 118 2.30 -5.79 2.80
CA CYS A 118 1.57 -5.63 1.53
C CYS A 118 0.07 -5.51 1.78
N ARG A 119 -0.54 -6.49 2.48
CA ARG A 119 -1.98 -6.47 2.79
C ARG A 119 -2.40 -5.25 3.59
N TYR A 120 -1.61 -4.87 4.58
CA TYR A 120 -1.88 -3.70 5.42
C TYR A 120 -1.90 -2.41 4.60
N TYR A 121 -0.87 -2.19 3.77
CA TYR A 121 -0.77 -0.97 2.98
C TYR A 121 -1.76 -0.92 1.83
N GLU A 122 -2.11 -2.05 1.20
CA GLU A 122 -3.19 -2.13 0.21
C GLU A 122 -4.53 -1.70 0.81
N ASN A 123 -4.86 -2.20 2.00
CA ASN A 123 -6.09 -1.83 2.68
C ASN A 123 -6.12 -0.34 3.03
N LEU A 124 -5.01 0.21 3.53
CA LEU A 124 -4.93 1.65 3.80
C LEU A 124 -5.04 2.48 2.54
N ASN A 125 -4.33 2.11 1.47
CA ASN A 125 -4.36 2.82 0.20
C ASN A 125 -5.78 2.83 -0.40
N ARG A 126 -6.46 1.69 -0.35
CA ARG A 126 -7.86 1.55 -0.79
C ARG A 126 -8.78 2.47 0.02
N ILE A 127 -8.70 2.44 1.35
CA ILE A 127 -9.56 3.26 2.22
C ILE A 127 -9.35 4.76 1.95
N GLU A 128 -8.11 5.21 1.85
CA GLU A 128 -7.81 6.63 1.59
C GLU A 128 -8.24 7.04 0.18
N SER A 129 -8.04 6.19 -0.83
CA SER A 129 -8.51 6.42 -2.20
C SER A 129 -10.05 6.53 -2.26
N GLU A 130 -10.76 5.65 -1.56
CA GLU A 130 -12.23 5.69 -1.46
C GLU A 130 -12.70 6.97 -0.77
N LYS A 131 -12.01 7.41 0.28
CA LYS A 131 -12.29 8.66 1.00
C LYS A 131 -12.04 9.89 0.12
N GLU A 132 -10.98 9.91 -0.67
CA GLU A 132 -10.71 11.01 -1.61
C GLU A 132 -11.81 11.09 -2.68
N LEU A 133 -12.21 9.95 -3.25
CA LEU A 133 -13.30 9.88 -4.21
C LEU A 133 -14.62 10.36 -3.61
N PHE A 134 -14.92 9.96 -2.37
CA PHE A 134 -16.07 10.45 -1.62
C PHE A 134 -16.06 11.97 -1.54
N ASN A 135 -14.97 12.56 -1.05
CA ASN A 135 -14.85 14.01 -0.86
C ASN A 135 -15.05 14.76 -2.20
N LYS A 136 -14.46 14.27 -3.29
CA LYS A 136 -14.63 14.84 -4.62
C LYS A 136 -16.08 14.83 -5.09
N LYS A 137 -16.78 13.71 -4.94
CA LYS A 137 -18.21 13.60 -5.28
C LYS A 137 -19.07 14.50 -4.37
N TYR A 138 -18.77 14.54 -3.08
CA TYR A 138 -19.45 15.39 -2.10
C TYR A 138 -19.32 16.88 -2.43
N GLU A 139 -18.12 17.37 -2.76
CA GLU A 139 -17.95 18.77 -3.19
C GLU A 139 -18.75 19.12 -4.43
N LYS A 140 -18.80 18.21 -5.41
CA LYS A 140 -19.60 18.40 -6.62
C LYS A 140 -21.09 18.55 -6.28
N ILE A 141 -21.61 17.75 -5.34
CA ILE A 141 -22.99 17.89 -4.86
C ILE A 141 -23.18 19.26 -4.21
N ARG A 142 -22.26 19.69 -3.34
CA ARG A 142 -22.33 21.03 -2.70
C ARG A 142 -22.35 22.16 -3.73
N GLU A 143 -21.55 22.07 -4.78
CA GLU A 143 -21.51 23.06 -5.85
C GLU A 143 -22.83 23.12 -6.64
N ILE A 144 -23.40 21.96 -6.97
CA ILE A 144 -24.69 21.88 -7.67
C ILE A 144 -25.82 22.51 -6.82
N ILE A 145 -25.80 22.29 -5.50
CA ILE A 145 -26.76 22.92 -4.57
C ILE A 145 -26.59 24.44 -4.58
N ARG A 146 -25.34 24.95 -4.53
CA ARG A 146 -25.08 26.40 -4.62
C ARG A 146 -25.60 27.01 -5.93
N LYS A 147 -25.58 26.24 -7.02
CA LYS A 147 -26.13 26.63 -8.33
C LYS A 147 -27.66 26.52 -8.41
N GLY A 148 -28.33 26.03 -7.37
CA GLY A 148 -29.79 25.93 -7.27
C GLY A 148 -30.40 24.67 -7.89
N ASP A 149 -29.61 23.76 -8.48
CA ASP A 149 -30.11 22.53 -9.11
C ASP A 149 -30.28 21.40 -8.08
N LYS A 150 -31.25 21.58 -7.18
CA LYS A 150 -31.50 20.71 -6.03
C LYS A 150 -31.91 19.29 -6.44
N LYS A 151 -32.69 19.13 -7.52
CA LYS A 151 -33.16 17.83 -8.00
C LYS A 151 -31.98 16.95 -8.44
N ARG A 152 -31.05 17.52 -9.20
CA ARG A 152 -29.82 16.83 -9.60
C ARG A 152 -28.91 16.52 -8.41
N ALA A 153 -28.83 17.43 -7.44
CA ALA A 153 -28.05 17.20 -6.22
C ALA A 153 -28.59 15.99 -5.42
N MET A 154 -29.91 15.84 -5.28
CA MET A 154 -30.51 14.69 -4.59
C MET A 154 -30.25 13.37 -5.31
N LEU A 155 -30.32 13.34 -6.64
CA LEU A 155 -30.00 12.13 -7.41
C LEU A 155 -28.54 11.69 -7.19
N LEU A 156 -27.60 12.64 -7.21
CA LEU A 156 -26.18 12.36 -6.97
C LEU A 156 -25.90 12.00 -5.51
N PHE A 157 -26.68 12.53 -4.56
CA PHE A 157 -26.63 12.15 -3.16
C PHE A 157 -27.02 10.69 -2.96
N GLU A 158 -28.13 10.25 -3.55
CA GLU A 158 -28.57 8.85 -3.44
C GLU A 158 -27.57 7.89 -4.10
N ASP A 159 -27.02 8.23 -5.27
CA ASP A 159 -25.91 7.46 -5.89
C ASP A 159 -24.70 7.35 -4.95
N LEU A 160 -24.32 8.47 -4.34
CA LEU A 160 -23.18 8.51 -3.43
C LEU A 160 -23.43 7.66 -2.18
N LYS A 161 -24.64 7.73 -1.61
CA LYS A 161 -25.07 6.95 -0.44
C LYS A 161 -25.09 5.45 -0.74
N LEU A 162 -25.64 5.03 -1.88
CA LEU A 162 -25.64 3.64 -2.33
C LEU A 162 -24.22 3.09 -2.49
N ARG A 163 -23.34 3.85 -3.16
CA ARG A 163 -21.95 3.44 -3.42
C ARG A 163 -21.13 3.29 -2.15
N PHE A 164 -21.39 4.13 -1.15
CA PHE A 164 -20.64 4.17 0.10
C PHE A 164 -21.43 3.59 1.28
N LYS A 165 -22.49 2.82 1.01
CA LYS A 165 -23.26 2.10 2.04
C LYS A 165 -22.40 1.11 2.82
N ASP A 166 -21.42 0.49 2.15
CA ASP A 166 -20.44 -0.39 2.81
C ASP A 166 -19.34 0.39 3.54
N ILE A 167 -19.19 1.70 3.31
CA ILE A 167 -18.17 2.50 4.00
C ILE A 167 -18.43 2.57 5.51
N GLU A 168 -19.70 2.45 5.97
CA GLU A 168 -20.07 2.31 7.39
C GLU A 168 -19.30 1.17 8.10
N LYS A 169 -18.91 0.10 7.39
CA LYS A 169 -18.09 -0.99 7.94
C LYS A 169 -16.63 -0.59 8.26
N TYR A 170 -16.14 0.53 7.74
CA TYR A 170 -14.73 0.93 7.84
C TYR A 170 -14.46 1.90 9.01
N GLY A 171 -15.40 2.06 9.94
CA GLY A 171 -15.19 2.71 11.24
C GLY A 171 -14.92 4.22 11.23
N LYS A 172 -14.76 4.85 10.06
CA LYS A 172 -14.52 6.31 9.89
C LYS A 172 -15.58 7.02 9.04
N ALA A 173 -16.67 6.32 8.73
CA ALA A 173 -17.74 6.79 7.85
C ALA A 173 -18.74 7.73 8.51
N LEU A 174 -18.80 7.75 9.84
CA LEU A 174 -19.83 8.50 10.57
C LEU A 174 -19.80 9.99 10.20
N ASP A 175 -18.60 10.59 10.19
CA ASP A 175 -18.41 11.99 9.79
C ASP A 175 -18.79 12.24 8.32
N LEU A 176 -18.54 11.26 7.43
CA LEU A 176 -18.93 11.35 6.02
C LEU A 176 -20.46 11.26 5.85
N PHE A 177 -21.11 10.39 6.61
CA PHE A 177 -22.55 10.19 6.60
C PHE A 177 -23.28 11.37 7.24
N GLU A 178 -22.77 11.92 8.34
CA GLU A 178 -23.27 13.14 8.97
C GLU A 178 -23.16 14.35 8.03
N LYS A 179 -22.04 14.51 7.32
CA LYS A 179 -21.86 15.53 6.28
C LYS A 179 -22.86 15.39 5.13
N LEU A 180 -23.20 14.15 4.77
CA LEU A 180 -24.20 13.82 3.78
C LEU A 180 -25.61 14.18 4.26
N GLU A 181 -26.01 13.72 5.44
CA GLU A 181 -27.34 14.00 6.01
C GLU A 181 -27.53 15.50 6.29
N ALA A 182 -26.47 16.25 6.62
CA ALA A 182 -26.52 17.71 6.72
C ALA A 182 -26.82 18.39 5.37
N VAL A 183 -26.29 17.85 4.26
CA VAL A 183 -26.62 18.31 2.91
C VAL A 183 -28.07 17.98 2.57
N ARG A 184 -28.50 16.75 2.83
CA ARG A 184 -29.90 16.34 2.63
C ARG A 184 -30.87 17.26 3.37
N LYS A 185 -30.64 17.54 4.66
CA LYS A 185 -31.45 18.48 5.46
C LYS A 185 -31.48 19.88 4.87
N LYS A 186 -30.38 20.39 4.30
CA LYS A 186 -30.36 21.69 3.62
C LYS A 186 -31.18 21.70 2.32
N VAL A 187 -31.22 20.58 1.60
CA VAL A 187 -32.05 20.45 0.41
C VAL A 187 -33.54 20.35 0.82
N GLU A 188 -33.85 19.54 1.84
CA GLU A 188 -35.22 19.30 2.34
C GLU A 188 -35.83 20.51 3.07
N SER A 189 -35.05 21.31 3.82
CA SER A 189 -35.55 22.50 4.54
C SER A 189 -35.74 23.74 3.66
N ALA A 190 -35.30 23.69 2.40
CA ALA A 190 -35.40 24.81 1.47
C ALA A 190 -36.67 24.78 0.60
N GLU A 191 -37.65 23.90 0.90
CA GLU A 191 -39.02 23.88 0.35
C GLU A 191 -39.97 23.11 1.28
N PRO A 192 -41.26 23.49 1.39
CA PRO A 192 -42.26 22.66 2.06
C PRO A 192 -42.70 21.52 1.13
N PHE A 193 -41.93 20.43 1.07
CA PHE A 193 -42.35 19.22 0.33
C PHE A 193 -43.39 18.42 1.14
N LYS A 194 -44.66 18.84 1.05
CA LYS A 194 -45.79 17.92 1.16
C LYS A 194 -46.00 17.26 -0.21
N HIS A 195 -45.86 15.93 -0.24
CA HIS A 195 -46.28 15.00 -1.30
C HIS A 195 -45.62 15.14 -2.69
N LYS A 196 -44.73 14.18 -3.02
CA LYS A 196 -44.70 13.42 -4.30
C LYS A 196 -43.46 12.51 -4.42
N ALA A 197 -43.09 11.81 -3.35
CA ALA A 197 -42.13 10.69 -3.44
C ALA A 197 -42.82 9.35 -3.80
N GLN A 198 -44.17 9.32 -3.86
CA GLN A 198 -44.95 8.12 -4.21
C GLN A 198 -45.16 7.90 -5.71
N GLU A 199 -45.04 8.94 -6.56
CA GLU A 199 -45.31 8.79 -8.01
C GLU A 199 -44.14 8.16 -8.81
N TYR A 200 -42.94 8.01 -8.22
CA TYR A 200 -41.81 7.37 -8.93
C TYR A 200 -41.70 5.85 -8.71
N TYR A 201 -42.45 5.29 -7.75
CA TYR A 201 -42.54 3.85 -7.53
C TYR A 201 -43.81 3.20 -8.12
N GLU A 202 -44.76 4.00 -8.63
CA GLU A 202 -45.98 3.50 -9.32
C GLU A 202 -45.81 3.37 -10.85
N HIS A 203 -44.64 3.70 -11.42
CA HIS A 203 -44.37 3.53 -12.86
C HIS A 203 -43.12 2.69 -13.17
N VAL A 204 -42.62 1.92 -12.20
CA VAL A 204 -41.81 0.74 -12.53
C VAL A 204 -42.79 -0.43 -12.64
N ASP A 205 -43.59 -0.40 -13.71
CA ASP A 205 -44.29 -1.60 -14.17
C ASP A 205 -43.23 -2.64 -14.53
N ILE A 206 -43.34 -3.75 -13.80
CA ILE A 206 -42.84 -5.06 -14.17
C ILE A 206 -43.65 -5.51 -15.41
N GLU A 207 -42.95 -6.14 -16.36
CA GLU A 207 -43.38 -6.87 -17.58
C GLU A 207 -42.82 -6.21 -18.86
N LYS A 208 -41.87 -6.79 -19.59
CA LYS A 208 -41.59 -8.20 -19.90
C LYS A 208 -40.10 -8.50 -19.97
#